data_AF-A0A1I3S9B1-F1
#
_entry.id   AF-A0A1I3S9B1-F1
#
_cell.length_a   1.000
_cell.length_b   1.000
_cell.length_c   1.000
_cell.angle_alpha   90.00
_cell.angle_beta   90.00
_cell.angle_gamma   90.00
#
_symmetry.space_group_name_H-M   'P 1'
#
loop_
_entity.id
_entity.type
_entity.pdbx_description
1 polymer ?
#
loop_
_entity_poly.entity_id
_entity_poly.type
_entity_poly.pdbx_seq_one_letter_code
_entity_poly.pdbx_strand_id
1 'polypeptide(L)'
;MNRLRHLFLRSIQARLMTFIFVIIILPLSFLGFMMFRASSGIIEHSVTLNTSETMDQVLDNIEFHLSGMESVATDIIFNYTINSNLRKMSGRYDEEEIQAVNEIKALLTKQLSMQDGIESVFLIGDDYFLVSSSNTNRASPLDHVPSLMKKQAWYRATSEQGGKSYFTIVPG
;
A
#
# COMPACT_ATOMS: atom_id res chain seq x y z
N MET A 1 43.58 28.02 -32.45
CA MET A 1 42.67 28.52 -33.52
C MET A 1 43.37 29.07 -34.79
N ASN A 2 44.70 29.27 -34.83
CA ASN A 2 45.37 29.83 -36.03
C ASN A 2 45.78 28.81 -37.12
N ARG A 3 45.86 27.51 -36.81
CA ARG A 3 46.21 26.47 -37.80
C ARG A 3 45.05 26.06 -38.72
N LEU A 4 43.82 26.08 -38.21
CA LEU A 4 42.61 25.83 -39.00
C LEU A 4 42.39 26.93 -40.06
N ARG A 5 42.72 28.17 -39.69
CA ARG A 5 42.58 29.35 -40.56
C ARG A 5 43.54 29.32 -41.75
N HIS A 6 44.71 28.67 -41.59
CA HIS A 6 45.76 28.64 -42.60
C HIS A 6 45.55 27.55 -43.69
N LEU A 7 44.81 26.48 -43.38
CA LEU A 7 44.38 25.48 -44.36
C LEU A 7 43.27 26.02 -45.29
N PHE A 8 42.50 27.00 -44.80
CA PHE A 8 41.34 27.57 -45.49
C PHE A 8 41.67 28.60 -46.58
N LEU A 9 42.89 29.16 -46.57
CA LEU A 9 43.24 30.36 -47.33
C LEU A 9 44.10 30.09 -48.59
N ARG A 10 44.39 28.83 -48.94
CA ARG A 10 45.36 28.50 -50.01
C ARG A 10 44.75 28.00 -51.33
N SER A 11 43.50 27.53 -51.35
CA SER A 11 42.85 27.01 -52.56
C SER A 11 41.38 27.42 -52.63
N ILE A 12 40.96 28.01 -53.75
CA ILE A 12 39.56 28.38 -54.03
C ILE A 12 38.63 27.16 -53.89
N GLN A 13 39.10 25.97 -54.25
CA GLN A 13 38.34 24.72 -54.11
C GLN A 13 38.06 24.37 -52.64
N ALA A 14 39.03 24.57 -51.74
CA ALA A 14 38.85 24.31 -50.31
C ALA A 14 37.83 25.26 -49.67
N ARG A 15 37.81 26.53 -50.10
CA ARG A 15 36.84 27.53 -49.66
C ARG A 15 35.42 27.18 -50.10
N LEU A 16 35.23 26.80 -51.37
CA LEU A 16 33.93 26.35 -51.90
C LEU A 16 33.43 25.09 -51.20
N MET A 17 34.30 24.09 -51.02
CA MET A 17 33.97 22.86 -50.30
C MET A 17 33.47 23.14 -48.88
N THR A 18 34.11 24.07 -48.17
CA THR A 18 33.68 24.34 -46.79
C THR A 18 32.38 25.14 -46.72
N PHE A 19 32.13 26.05 -47.67
CA PHE A 19 30.82 26.72 -47.75
C PHE A 19 29.68 25.71 -47.95
N ILE A 20 29.84 24.76 -48.88
CA ILE A 20 28.85 23.70 -49.12
C ILE A 20 28.67 22.84 -47.87
N PHE A 21 29.77 22.45 -47.22
CA PHE A 21 29.74 21.65 -46.00
C PHE A 21 28.98 22.34 -44.86
N VAL A 22 29.26 23.63 -44.62
CA VAL A 22 28.60 24.43 -43.59
C VAL A 22 27.11 24.61 -43.91
N ILE A 23 26.76 24.89 -45.17
CA ILE A 23 25.37 25.06 -45.59
C ILE A 23 24.54 23.78 -45.41
N ILE A 24 25.16 22.59 -45.49
CA ILE A 24 24.44 21.32 -45.29
C ILE A 24 24.41 20.94 -43.81
N ILE A 25 25.53 21.02 -43.10
CA ILE A 25 25.62 20.51 -41.72
C ILE A 25 24.94 21.42 -40.73
N LEU A 26 24.98 22.73 -40.93
CA LEU A 26 24.38 23.70 -40.01
C LEU A 26 22.85 23.51 -39.89
N PRO A 27 22.05 23.46 -40.97
CA PRO A 27 20.61 23.21 -40.86
C PRO A 27 20.29 21.80 -40.36
N LEU A 28 21.07 20.77 -40.72
CA LEU A 28 20.87 19.42 -40.18
C LEU A 28 21.12 19.38 -38.66
N SER A 29 22.16 20.05 -38.19
CA SER A 29 22.46 20.14 -36.75
C SER A 29 21.37 20.91 -36.01
N PHE A 30 20.87 22.00 -36.61
CA PHE A 30 19.77 22.78 -36.05
C PHE A 30 18.48 21.97 -35.94
N LEU A 31 18.13 21.22 -37.00
CA LEU A 31 16.97 20.32 -36.99
C LEU A 31 17.13 19.20 -35.95
N GLY A 32 18.31 18.58 -35.87
CA GLY A 32 18.61 17.56 -34.88
C GLY A 32 18.48 18.11 -33.44
N PHE A 33 18.95 19.33 -33.20
CA PHE A 33 18.82 19.98 -31.90
C PHE A 33 17.36 20.29 -31.55
N MET A 34 16.57 20.79 -32.50
CA MET A 34 15.13 21.04 -32.32
C MET A 34 14.37 19.74 -32.02
N MET A 35 14.64 18.68 -32.79
CA MET A 35 14.04 17.37 -32.60
C MET A 35 14.41 16.76 -31.25
N PHE A 36 15.67 16.88 -30.84
CA PHE A 36 16.13 16.44 -29.53
C PHE A 36 15.36 17.14 -28.41
N ARG A 37 15.26 18.48 -28.45
CA ARG A 37 14.50 19.22 -27.43
C ARG A 37 13.03 18.84 -27.38
N ALA A 38 12.38 18.71 -28.54
CA ALA A 38 10.98 18.29 -28.61
C ALA A 38 10.79 16.88 -28.03
N SER A 39 11.67 15.94 -28.41
CA SER A 39 11.63 14.55 -27.94
C SER A 39 11.86 14.45 -26.43
N SER A 40 12.84 15.18 -25.88
CA SER A 40 13.08 15.19 -24.43
C SER A 40 11.88 15.68 -23.64
N GLY A 41 11.21 16.75 -24.08
CA GLY A 41 10.01 17.25 -23.40
C GLY A 41 8.83 16.27 -23.46
N ILE A 42 8.63 15.60 -24.60
CA ILE A 42 7.60 14.57 -24.75
C ILE A 42 7.89 13.37 -23.84
N ILE A 43 9.15 12.91 -23.80
CA ILE A 43 9.56 11.77 -22.95
C ILE A 43 9.37 12.12 -21.48
N GLU A 44 9.82 13.30 -21.04
CA GLU A 44 9.66 13.75 -19.66
C GLU A 44 8.19 13.82 -19.25
N HIS A 45 7.34 14.38 -20.11
CA HIS A 45 5.90 14.45 -19.86
C HIS A 45 5.27 13.06 -19.80
N SER A 46 5.59 12.17 -20.74
CA SER A 46 5.07 10.80 -20.77
C SER A 46 5.52 9.99 -19.56
N VAL A 47 6.78 10.11 -19.14
CA VAL A 47 7.28 9.44 -17.93
C VAL A 47 6.57 9.97 -16.69
N THR A 48 6.35 11.29 -16.60
CA THR A 48 5.65 11.91 -15.47
C THR A 48 4.20 11.44 -15.40
N LEU A 49 3.47 11.44 -16.53
CA LEU A 49 2.11 10.94 -16.61
C LEU A 49 2.02 9.46 -16.22
N ASN A 50 2.85 8.61 -16.83
CA ASN A 50 2.85 7.18 -16.51
C ASN A 50 3.15 6.92 -15.03
N THR A 51 4.06 7.71 -14.44
CA THR A 51 4.38 7.60 -13.01
C THR A 51 3.18 7.99 -12.14
N SER A 52 2.50 9.09 -12.49
CA SER A 52 1.27 9.51 -11.80
C SER A 52 0.19 8.45 -11.89
N GLU A 53 -0.11 7.93 -13.09
CA GLU A 53 -1.11 6.87 -13.30
C GLU A 53 -0.77 5.61 -12.51
N THR A 54 0.52 5.25 -12.45
CA THR A 54 0.97 4.11 -11.63
C THR A 54 0.76 4.36 -10.14
N MET A 55 1.05 5.58 -9.66
CA MET A 55 0.80 5.95 -8.26
C MET A 55 -0.69 5.91 -7.92
N ASP A 56 -1.54 6.42 -8.82
CA ASP A 56 -2.99 6.38 -8.66
C ASP A 56 -3.50 4.93 -8.57
N GLN A 57 -3.03 4.05 -9.46
CA GLN A 57 -3.35 2.62 -9.38
C GLN A 57 -2.89 1.96 -8.07
N VAL A 58 -1.75 2.36 -7.53
CA VAL A 58 -1.27 1.86 -6.22
C VAL A 58 -2.18 2.36 -5.11
N LEU A 59 -2.60 3.63 -5.13
CA LEU A 59 -3.52 4.19 -4.14
C LEU A 59 -4.88 3.50 -4.20
N ASP A 60 -5.44 3.29 -5.38
CA ASP A 60 -6.71 2.59 -5.57
C ASP A 60 -6.65 1.16 -5.02
N ASN A 61 -5.54 0.45 -5.24
CA ASN A 61 -5.34 -0.89 -4.68
C ASN A 61 -5.25 -0.86 -3.14
N ILE A 62 -4.53 0.11 -2.57
CA ILE A 62 -4.46 0.28 -1.11
C ILE A 62 -5.85 0.56 -0.54
N GLU A 63 -6.60 1.49 -1.14
CA GLU A 63 -7.95 1.83 -0.71
C GLU A 63 -8.90 0.64 -0.80
N PHE A 64 -8.83 -0.13 -1.90
CA PHE A 64 -9.60 -1.37 -2.05
C PHE A 64 -9.34 -2.35 -0.90
N HIS A 65 -8.07 -2.58 -0.55
CA HIS A 65 -7.72 -3.48 0.55
C HIS A 65 -8.15 -2.93 1.92
N LEU A 66 -7.96 -1.63 2.19
CA LEU A 66 -8.39 -1.02 3.44
C LEU A 66 -9.91 -1.05 3.61
N SER A 67 -10.65 -0.76 2.53
CA SER A 67 -12.11 -0.80 2.54
C SER A 67 -12.62 -2.24 2.73
N GLY A 68 -11.95 -3.23 2.15
CA GLY A 68 -12.21 -4.65 2.42
C GLY A 68 -12.01 -5.01 3.90
N MET A 69 -10.92 -4.55 4.51
CA MET A 69 -10.66 -4.76 5.95
C MET A 69 -11.73 -4.10 6.83
N GLU A 70 -12.15 -2.88 6.49
CA GLU A 70 -13.22 -2.18 7.21
C GLU A 70 -14.57 -2.89 7.09
N SER A 71 -14.91 -3.39 5.89
CA SER A 71 -16.13 -4.18 5.67
C SER A 71 -16.13 -5.44 6.54
N VAL A 72 -15.01 -6.16 6.60
CA VAL A 72 -14.88 -7.36 7.44
C VAL A 72 -15.02 -7.02 8.92
N ALA A 73 -14.39 -5.95 9.39
CA ALA A 73 -14.50 -5.50 10.77
C ALA A 73 -15.96 -5.13 11.10
N THR A 74 -16.64 -4.41 10.21
CA THR A 74 -18.04 -4.02 10.33
C THR A 74 -18.96 -5.24 10.41
N ASP A 75 -18.80 -6.19 9.49
CA ASP A 75 -19.58 -7.44 9.47
C ASP A 75 -19.42 -8.21 10.78
N ILE A 76 -18.21 -8.27 11.32
CA ILE A 76 -17.91 -8.97 12.57
C ILE A 76 -18.55 -8.25 13.77
N ILE A 77 -18.41 -6.93 13.86
CA ILE A 77 -18.97 -6.12 14.96
C ILE A 77 -20.50 -6.20 15.00
N PHE A 78 -21.16 -6.18 13.83
CA PHE A 78 -22.62 -6.23 13.74
C PHE A 78 -23.19 -7.66 13.63
N ASN A 79 -22.34 -8.70 13.66
CA ASN A 79 -22.80 -10.08 13.60
C ASN A 79 -23.58 -10.45 14.87
N TYR A 80 -24.86 -10.78 14.73
CA TYR A 80 -25.73 -11.15 15.85
C TYR A 80 -25.22 -12.39 16.59
N THR A 81 -24.77 -13.42 15.87
CA THR A 81 -24.29 -14.67 16.47
C THR A 81 -23.05 -14.42 17.32
N ILE A 82 -22.08 -13.67 16.78
CA ILE A 82 -20.88 -13.26 17.53
C ILE A 82 -21.30 -12.49 18.79
N ASN A 83 -22.10 -11.44 18.66
CA ASN A 83 -22.56 -10.65 19.81
C ASN A 83 -23.34 -11.47 20.86
N SER A 84 -24.17 -12.41 20.42
CA SER A 84 -24.94 -13.28 21.32
C SER A 84 -24.05 -14.25 22.08
N ASN A 85 -22.99 -14.77 21.45
CA ASN A 85 -22.03 -15.67 22.08
C ASN A 85 -21.06 -14.90 22.98
N LEU A 86 -20.64 -13.68 22.60
CA LEU A 86 -19.86 -12.79 23.45
C LEU A 86 -20.57 -12.47 24.77
N ARG A 87 -21.91 -12.34 24.76
CA ARG A 87 -22.69 -12.11 25.99
C ARG A 87 -22.75 -13.31 26.94
N LYS A 88 -22.49 -14.53 26.44
CA LYS A 88 -22.41 -15.75 27.27
C LYS A 88 -21.03 -15.90 27.91
N MET A 89 -20.02 -15.22 27.37
CA MET A 89 -18.68 -15.21 27.93
C MET A 89 -18.69 -14.43 29.24
N SER A 90 -18.52 -15.14 30.35
CA SER A 90 -18.55 -14.58 31.70
C SER A 90 -17.25 -14.83 32.47
N GLY A 91 -16.25 -15.45 31.82
CA GLY A 91 -14.98 -15.82 32.45
C GLY A 91 -15.13 -16.96 33.46
N ARG A 92 -16.20 -17.75 33.36
CA ARG A 92 -16.51 -18.88 34.24
C ARG A 92 -15.93 -20.19 33.73
N TYR A 93 -15.54 -20.23 32.45
CA TYR A 93 -14.91 -21.37 31.78
C TYR A 93 -15.76 -22.64 31.84
N ASP A 94 -17.07 -22.50 31.75
CA ASP A 94 -18.00 -23.61 31.65
C ASP A 94 -18.12 -24.12 30.20
N GLU A 95 -18.84 -25.23 30.04
CA GLU A 95 -19.07 -25.86 28.73
C GLU A 95 -19.74 -24.89 27.74
N GLU A 96 -20.64 -24.04 28.23
CA GLU A 96 -21.36 -23.06 27.43
C GLU A 96 -20.42 -21.96 26.89
N GLU A 97 -19.48 -21.48 27.71
CA GLU A 97 -18.46 -20.52 27.30
C GLU A 97 -17.46 -21.13 26.30
N ILE A 98 -17.03 -22.38 26.51
CA ILE A 98 -16.15 -23.08 25.55
C ILE A 98 -16.85 -23.25 24.20
N GLN A 99 -18.12 -23.62 24.20
CA GLN A 99 -18.90 -23.73 22.97
C GLN A 99 -19.03 -22.38 22.27
N ALA A 100 -19.35 -21.31 23.01
CA ALA A 100 -19.45 -19.95 22.47
C ALA A 100 -18.15 -19.49 21.80
N VAL A 101 -17.00 -19.74 22.42
CA VAL A 101 -15.67 -19.41 21.84
C VAL A 101 -15.43 -20.18 20.55
N ASN A 102 -15.73 -21.48 20.52
CA ASN A 102 -15.53 -22.31 19.32
C ASN A 102 -16.43 -21.86 18.16
N GLU A 103 -17.68 -21.49 18.44
CA GLU A 103 -18.60 -20.94 17.43
C GLU A 103 -18.11 -19.60 16.88
N ILE A 104 -17.66 -18.68 17.75
CA ILE A 104 -17.07 -17.40 17.31
C ILE A 104 -15.83 -17.67 16.45
N LYS A 105 -14.93 -18.56 16.90
CA LYS A 105 -13.72 -18.89 16.15
C LYS A 105 -14.05 -19.42 14.76
N ALA A 106 -15.00 -20.36 14.64
CA ALA A 106 -15.43 -20.90 13.36
C ALA A 106 -15.97 -19.81 12.43
N LEU A 107 -16.75 -18.86 12.95
CA LEU A 107 -17.26 -17.72 12.17
C LEU A 107 -16.14 -16.79 11.71
N LEU A 108 -15.19 -16.46 12.58
CA LEU A 108 -14.04 -15.61 12.23
C LEU A 108 -13.16 -16.28 11.17
N THR A 109 -12.83 -17.56 11.33
CA THR A 109 -12.05 -18.32 10.35
C THR A 109 -12.77 -18.40 9.01
N LYS A 110 -14.10 -18.60 9.00
CA LYS A 110 -14.90 -18.58 7.77
C LYS A 110 -14.84 -17.22 7.10
N GLN A 111 -15.03 -16.13 7.85
CA GLN A 111 -14.99 -14.77 7.30
C GLN A 111 -13.62 -14.46 6.66
N LEU A 112 -12.53 -14.88 7.32
CA LEU A 112 -11.17 -14.67 6.81
C LEU A 112 -10.81 -15.54 5.62
N SER A 113 -11.35 -16.75 5.52
CA SER A 113 -11.10 -17.61 4.36
C SER A 113 -11.59 -17.00 3.03
N MET A 114 -12.43 -15.97 3.09
CA MET A 114 -12.97 -15.25 1.94
C MET A 114 -12.19 -13.96 1.61
N GLN A 115 -11.16 -13.61 2.40
CA GLN A 115 -10.49 -12.32 2.34
C GLN A 115 -8.97 -12.49 2.34
N ASP A 116 -8.38 -12.40 1.15
CA ASP A 116 -6.93 -12.40 1.00
C ASP A 116 -6.32 -11.11 1.59
N GLY A 117 -5.19 -11.26 2.29
CA GLY A 117 -4.46 -10.13 2.87
C GLY A 117 -4.77 -9.81 4.33
N ILE A 118 -5.70 -10.53 4.98
CA ILE A 118 -5.91 -10.46 6.43
C ILE A 118 -5.33 -11.71 7.08
N GLU A 119 -4.23 -11.56 7.83
CA GLU A 119 -3.57 -12.68 8.49
C GLU A 119 -4.40 -13.25 9.65
N SER A 120 -4.98 -12.37 10.47
CA SER A 120 -5.74 -12.78 11.66
C SER A 120 -6.69 -11.69 12.14
N VAL A 121 -7.72 -12.11 12.88
CA VAL A 121 -8.66 -11.23 13.57
C VAL A 121 -8.69 -11.61 15.05
N PHE A 122 -8.72 -10.60 15.90
CA PHE A 122 -8.81 -10.72 17.35
C PHE A 122 -10.00 -9.93 17.86
N LEU A 123 -10.83 -10.56 18.68
CA LEU A 123 -11.85 -9.90 19.48
C LEU A 123 -11.32 -9.76 20.89
N ILE A 124 -11.31 -8.54 21.41
CA ILE A 124 -10.76 -8.21 22.71
C ILE A 124 -11.87 -7.61 23.57
N GLY A 125 -12.21 -8.29 24.66
CA GLY A 125 -13.12 -7.78 25.67
C GLY A 125 -12.43 -6.93 26.75
N ASP A 126 -13.23 -6.15 27.48
CA ASP A 126 -12.76 -5.35 28.62
C ASP A 126 -12.20 -6.23 29.75
N ASP A 127 -12.92 -7.31 30.05
CA ASP A 127 -12.68 -8.23 31.15
C ASP A 127 -12.21 -9.62 30.68
N TYR A 128 -11.02 -9.65 30.07
CA TYR A 128 -10.13 -10.83 30.00
C TYR A 128 -10.28 -11.82 28.85
N PHE A 129 -11.27 -11.70 27.95
CA PHE A 129 -11.34 -12.63 26.83
C PHE A 129 -10.63 -12.11 25.57
N LEU A 130 -9.91 -13.01 24.92
CA LEU A 130 -9.34 -12.83 23.59
C LEU A 130 -9.75 -14.00 22.70
N VAL A 131 -10.52 -13.75 21.65
CA VAL A 131 -10.87 -14.77 20.65
C VAL A 131 -10.14 -14.47 19.36
N SER A 132 -9.36 -15.42 18.86
CA SER A 132 -8.59 -15.30 17.61
C SER A 132 -9.06 -16.27 16.55
N SER A 133 -9.04 -15.83 15.30
CA SER A 133 -9.28 -16.66 14.12
C SER A 133 -8.16 -17.64 13.80
N SER A 134 -6.94 -17.42 14.31
CA SER A 134 -5.78 -18.27 14.03
C SER A 134 -5.77 -19.54 14.89
N ASN A 135 -5.29 -20.64 14.29
CA ASN A 135 -4.97 -21.88 15.00
C ASN A 135 -3.58 -21.86 15.66
N THR A 136 -2.81 -20.78 15.52
CA THR A 136 -1.58 -20.59 16.30
C THR A 136 -1.97 -20.35 17.75
N ASN A 137 -2.14 -21.45 18.48
CA ASN A 137 -2.45 -21.52 19.90
C ASN A 137 -1.50 -20.66 20.75
N ARG A 138 -1.85 -19.39 20.92
CA ARG A 138 -1.43 -18.55 22.04
C ARG A 138 -2.62 -17.81 22.67
N ALA A 139 -3.82 -18.25 22.32
CA ALA A 139 -5.06 -17.76 22.87
C ALA A 139 -5.98 -18.94 23.20
N SER A 140 -5.61 -19.71 24.22
CA SER A 140 -6.56 -20.49 25.01
C SER A 140 -7.74 -19.58 25.42
N PRO A 141 -8.96 -20.09 25.64
CA PRO A 141 -10.01 -19.31 26.28
C PRO A 141 -9.55 -18.61 27.57
N LEU A 142 -8.49 -19.16 28.21
CA LEU A 142 -7.79 -18.68 29.41
C LEU A 142 -6.75 -17.57 29.16
N ASP A 143 -6.42 -17.25 27.91
CA ASP A 143 -5.38 -16.25 27.61
C ASP A 143 -5.96 -14.86 27.74
N HIS A 144 -5.63 -14.25 28.87
CA HIS A 144 -5.97 -12.88 29.18
C HIS A 144 -5.33 -11.97 28.13
N VAL A 145 -6.01 -10.90 27.74
CA VAL A 145 -5.41 -9.81 26.94
C VAL A 145 -4.05 -9.48 27.55
N PRO A 146 -2.93 -9.77 26.87
CA PRO A 146 -1.63 -9.55 27.46
C PRO A 146 -1.54 -8.08 27.87
N SER A 147 -1.08 -7.79 29.08
CA SER A 147 -0.90 -6.39 29.54
C SER A 147 -0.03 -5.56 28.58
N LEU A 148 0.76 -6.24 27.76
CA LEU A 148 1.52 -5.69 26.63
C LEU A 148 0.64 -5.18 25.48
N MET A 149 -0.49 -5.83 25.16
CA MET A 149 -1.45 -5.36 24.13
C MET A 149 -2.12 -4.06 24.54
N LYS A 150 -2.53 -3.93 25.82
CA LYS A 150 -3.14 -2.68 26.34
C LYS A 150 -2.18 -1.48 26.31
N LYS A 151 -0.87 -1.71 26.17
CA LYS A 151 0.15 -0.66 26.02
C LYS A 151 0.41 -0.27 24.57
N GLN A 152 -0.06 -1.05 23.59
CA GLN A 152 0.15 -0.77 22.19
C GLN A 152 -0.60 0.50 21.78
N ALA A 153 0.01 1.27 20.87
CA ALA A 153 -0.56 2.51 20.37
C ALA A 153 -1.93 2.27 19.72
N TRP A 154 -2.07 1.17 18.97
CA TRP A 154 -3.31 0.82 18.28
C TRP A 154 -4.48 0.56 19.22
N TYR A 155 -4.24 -0.10 20.36
CA TYR A 155 -5.29 -0.41 21.34
C TYR A 155 -5.78 0.85 22.07
N ARG A 156 -4.85 1.76 22.38
CA ARG A 156 -5.21 3.05 23.00
C ARG A 156 -5.98 3.93 22.02
N ALA A 157 -5.51 4.01 20.78
CA ALA A 157 -6.16 4.81 19.75
C ALA A 157 -7.60 4.36 19.47
N THR A 158 -7.87 3.06 19.44
CA THR A 158 -9.24 2.53 19.25
C THR A 158 -10.13 2.76 20.46
N SER A 159 -9.59 2.60 21.68
CA SER A 159 -10.34 2.85 22.93
C SER A 159 -10.72 4.32 23.11
N GLU A 160 -9.83 5.26 22.76
CA GLU A 160 -10.06 6.70 22.91
C GLU A 160 -11.08 7.27 21.90
N GLN A 161 -11.25 6.63 20.74
CA GLN A 161 -12.10 7.14 19.65
C GLN A 161 -13.54 6.61 19.64
N GLY A 162 -13.94 5.81 20.62
CA GLY A 162 -15.35 5.51 20.89
C GLY A 162 -16.09 4.78 19.76
N GLY A 163 -15.45 3.79 19.13
CA GLY A 163 -16.12 2.88 18.18
C GLY A 163 -15.95 3.21 16.70
N LYS A 164 -14.95 4.01 16.32
CA LYS A 164 -14.54 4.22 14.93
C LYS A 164 -13.46 3.23 14.51
N SER A 165 -13.44 2.87 13.22
CA SER A 165 -12.35 2.13 12.58
C SER A 165 -11.04 2.92 12.66
N TYR A 166 -9.92 2.25 12.97
CA TYR A 166 -8.61 2.89 13.02
C TYR A 166 -7.56 1.99 12.38
N PHE A 167 -6.80 2.56 11.45
CA PHE A 167 -5.66 1.90 10.81
C PHE A 167 -4.36 2.43 11.40
N THR A 168 -3.43 1.53 11.69
CA THR A 168 -2.13 1.85 12.25
C THR A 168 -1.06 0.98 11.61
N ILE A 169 0.11 1.57 11.39
CA ILE A 169 1.28 0.82 10.97
C ILE A 169 2.01 0.42 12.25
N VAL A 170 2.14 -0.88 12.49
CA VAL A 170 2.96 -1.40 13.58
C VAL A 170 4.32 -1.77 12.97
N PRO A 171 5.41 -1.07 13.30
CA PRO A 171 6.74 -1.46 12.83
C PRO A 171 7.07 -2.84 13.40
N GLY A 172 7.47 -3.76 12.51
CA GLY A 172 7.90 -5.12 12.85
C GLY A 172 9.30 -5.18 13.44
#